data_AF-A0A6Y2EUN2-F1
#
_entry.id   AF-A0A6Y2EUN2-F1
#
_cell.length_a   1.000
_cell.length_b   1.000
_cell.length_c   1.000
_cell.angle_alpha   90.00
_cell.angle_beta   90.00
_cell.angle_gamma   90.00
#
_symmetry.space_group_name_H-M   'P 1'
#
loop_
_entity.id
_entity.type
_entity.pdbx_description
1 polymer ?
#
loop_
_entity_poly.entity_id
_entity_poly.type
_entity_poly.pdbx_seq_one_letter_code
_entity_poly.pdbx_strand_id
1 'polypeptide(L)'
;SKNNCESGEEAELVDCLRNEVIESTITLRKAEENIRLRINKWSEVKNAALDDAIPIALYRLDKSNQEFIRYRLAQCSFAESWGNGVGSFTRIYFCMAELNKQRAEQLMHADIPNYTEDTK
;
A
#
# COMPACT_ATOMS: atom_id res chain seq x y z
N SER A 1 -2.09 -11.61 13.33
CA SER A 1 -2.53 -11.59 11.93
C SER A 1 -3.10 -12.97 11.61
N LYS A 2 -4.41 -13.07 11.40
CA LYS A 2 -5.07 -14.27 10.86
C LYS A 2 -5.19 -14.03 9.36
N ASN A 3 -4.67 -14.94 8.55
CA ASN A 3 -4.95 -14.96 7.12
C ASN A 3 -6.28 -15.67 6.89
N ASN A 4 -6.90 -15.46 5.72
CA ASN A 4 -8.15 -16.13 5.33
C ASN A 4 -7.91 -17.50 4.68
N CYS A 5 -6.67 -17.98 4.65
CA CYS A 5 -6.30 -19.24 4.04
C CYS A 5 -6.32 -20.35 5.10
N GLU A 6 -7.49 -20.95 5.33
CA GLU A 6 -7.60 -22.14 6.19
C GLU A 6 -6.95 -23.38 5.54
N SER A 7 -6.59 -24.35 6.37
CA SER A 7 -5.73 -25.49 6.02
C SER A 7 -6.33 -26.42 4.96
N GLY A 8 -5.88 -26.27 3.71
CA GLY A 8 -6.03 -27.24 2.61
C GLY A 8 -4.72 -28.00 2.32
N GLU A 9 -4.62 -28.67 1.17
CA GLU A 9 -3.34 -29.24 0.71
C GLU A 9 -2.30 -28.12 0.51
N GLU A 10 -1.00 -28.45 0.59
CA GLU A 10 0.08 -27.44 0.56
C GLU A 10 0.03 -26.54 -0.69
N ALA A 11 -0.34 -27.08 -1.85
CA ALA A 11 -0.51 -26.33 -3.09
C ALA A 11 -1.68 -25.33 -3.01
N GLU A 12 -2.81 -25.74 -2.45
CA GLU A 12 -4.00 -24.89 -2.26
C GLU A 12 -3.71 -23.74 -1.30
N LEU A 13 -2.93 -24.01 -0.24
CA LEU A 13 -2.45 -22.98 0.67
C LEU A 13 -1.59 -21.97 -0.08
N VAL A 14 -0.57 -22.40 -0.83
CA VAL A 14 0.33 -21.50 -1.57
C VAL A 14 -0.45 -20.62 -2.57
N ASP A 15 -1.42 -21.18 -3.29
CA ASP A 15 -2.22 -20.42 -4.23
C ASP A 15 -3.14 -19.41 -3.54
N CYS A 16 -3.77 -19.78 -2.42
CA CYS A 16 -4.53 -18.83 -1.60
C CYS A 16 -3.65 -17.64 -1.14
N LEU A 17 -2.42 -17.93 -0.70
CA LEU A 17 -1.48 -16.89 -0.26
C LEU A 17 -1.04 -15.95 -1.36
N ARG A 18 -0.82 -16.47 -2.58
CA ARG A 18 -0.54 -15.64 -3.75
C ARG A 18 -1.73 -14.74 -4.07
N ASN A 19 -2.95 -15.25 -3.98
CA ASN A 19 -4.16 -14.47 -4.21
C ASN A 19 -4.29 -13.33 -3.19
N GLU A 20 -4.02 -13.56 -1.91
CA GLU A 20 -3.98 -12.49 -0.89
C GLU A 20 -2.95 -11.39 -1.22
N VAL A 21 -1.79 -11.75 -1.76
CA VAL A 21 -0.80 -10.76 -2.22
C VAL A 21 -1.31 -9.97 -3.44
N ILE A 22 -1.98 -10.62 -4.39
CA ILE A 22 -2.57 -9.97 -5.56
C ILE A 22 -3.67 -8.99 -5.13
N GLU A 23 -4.61 -9.43 -4.31
CA GLU A 23 -5.72 -8.61 -3.83
C GLU A 23 -5.24 -7.41 -3.01
N SER A 24 -4.32 -7.64 -2.07
CA SER A 24 -3.73 -6.55 -1.29
C SER A 24 -2.94 -5.56 -2.17
N THR A 25 -2.29 -6.04 -3.25
CA THR A 25 -1.61 -5.16 -4.22
C THR A 25 -2.61 -4.30 -4.99
N ILE A 26 -3.75 -4.87 -5.38
CA ILE A 26 -4.83 -4.10 -6.02
C ILE A 26 -5.37 -3.04 -5.06
N THR A 27 -5.62 -3.40 -3.81
CA THR A 27 -6.10 -2.47 -2.77
C THR A 27 -5.11 -1.33 -2.54
N LEU A 28 -3.80 -1.63 -2.46
CA LEU A 28 -2.77 -0.61 -2.35
C LEU A 28 -2.78 0.35 -3.55
N ARG A 29 -2.84 -0.16 -4.78
CA ARG A 29 -2.89 0.69 -5.98
C ARG A 29 -4.09 1.63 -5.98
N LYS A 30 -5.27 1.13 -5.60
CA LYS A 30 -6.48 1.97 -5.47
C LYS A 30 -6.27 3.10 -4.45
N ALA A 31 -5.60 2.83 -3.34
CA ALA A 31 -5.29 3.85 -2.34
C ALA A 31 -4.27 4.88 -2.86
N GLU A 32 -3.24 4.45 -3.58
CA GLU A 32 -2.26 5.33 -4.24
C GLU A 32 -2.89 6.23 -5.31
N GLU A 33 -3.85 5.71 -6.08
CA GLU A 33 -4.63 6.48 -7.04
C GLU A 33 -5.55 7.48 -6.35
N ASN A 34 -6.24 7.06 -5.28
CA ASN A 34 -7.16 7.92 -4.54
C ASN A 34 -6.45 9.15 -3.96
N ILE A 35 -5.30 8.95 -3.29
CA ILE A 35 -4.55 10.07 -2.71
C ILE A 35 -4.00 11.01 -3.79
N ARG A 36 -3.57 10.48 -4.95
CA ARG A 36 -3.16 11.30 -6.12
C ARG A 36 -4.33 12.15 -6.63
N LEU A 37 -5.52 11.58 -6.74
CA LEU A 37 -6.73 12.31 -7.14
C LEU A 37 -7.05 13.43 -6.15
N ARG A 38 -6.99 13.16 -4.84
CA ARG A 38 -7.23 14.16 -3.80
C ARG A 38 -6.24 15.33 -3.86
N ILE A 39 -4.95 15.06 -4.09
CA ILE A 39 -3.93 16.10 -4.28
C ILE A 39 -4.20 16.93 -5.54
N ASN A 40 -4.53 16.27 -6.66
CA ASN A 40 -4.80 16.98 -7.92
C ASN A 40 -6.01 17.92 -7.83
N LYS A 41 -7.03 17.60 -7.00
CA LYS A 41 -8.18 18.47 -6.76
C LYS A 41 -7.82 19.85 -6.19
N TRP A 42 -6.65 20.02 -5.57
CA TRP A 42 -6.22 21.33 -5.08
C TRP A 42 -6.17 22.40 -6.18
N SER A 43 -5.93 21.98 -7.43
CA SER A 43 -5.95 22.86 -8.61
C SER A 43 -7.31 23.52 -8.89
N GLU A 44 -8.40 22.98 -8.35
CA GLU A 44 -9.76 23.52 -8.54
C GLU A 44 -9.95 24.87 -7.83
N VAL A 45 -9.14 25.17 -6.81
CA VAL A 45 -9.24 26.39 -5.98
C VAL A 45 -8.59 27.62 -6.64
N LYS A 46 -7.86 27.45 -7.74
CA LYS A 46 -7.18 28.53 -8.49
C LYS A 46 -6.33 29.43 -7.58
N ASN A 47 -5.38 28.82 -6.87
CA ASN A 47 -4.46 29.50 -5.95
C ASN A 47 -3.02 29.15 -6.32
N ALA A 48 -2.19 30.16 -6.61
CA ALA A 48 -0.82 29.97 -7.05
C ALA A 48 0.05 29.16 -6.06
N ALA A 49 -0.16 29.33 -4.75
CA ALA A 49 0.58 28.56 -3.75
C ALA A 49 0.18 27.07 -3.75
N LEU A 50 -1.09 26.76 -4.07
CA LEU A 50 -1.53 25.37 -4.25
C LEU A 50 -0.99 24.78 -5.56
N ASP A 51 -0.99 25.57 -6.64
CA ASP A 51 -0.47 25.14 -7.94
C ASP A 51 1.02 24.74 -7.83
N ASP A 52 1.82 25.47 -7.06
CA ASP A 52 3.22 25.14 -6.77
C ASP A 52 3.38 23.92 -5.83
N ALA A 53 2.44 23.70 -4.92
CA ALA A 53 2.50 22.61 -3.93
C ALA A 53 2.15 21.23 -4.51
N ILE A 54 1.23 21.16 -5.49
CA ILE A 54 0.79 19.91 -6.14
C ILE A 54 1.97 19.08 -6.67
N PRO A 55 2.86 19.60 -7.55
CA PRO A 55 3.95 18.79 -8.11
C PRO A 55 4.92 18.31 -7.03
N ILE A 56 5.17 19.11 -5.98
CA ILE A 56 6.02 18.73 -4.85
C ILE A 56 5.39 17.56 -4.07
N ALA A 57 4.09 17.65 -3.78
CA ALA A 57 3.36 16.62 -3.05
C ALA A 57 3.33 15.29 -3.83
N LEU A 58 3.04 15.35 -5.14
CA LEU A 58 3.04 14.17 -6.01
C LEU A 58 4.43 13.54 -6.12
N TYR A 59 5.47 14.35 -6.29
CA TYR A 59 6.85 13.85 -6.31
C TYR A 59 7.22 13.13 -5.01
N ARG A 60 6.84 13.70 -3.86
CA ARG A 60 7.10 13.08 -2.55
C ARG A 60 6.30 11.81 -2.34
N LEU A 61 5.06 11.74 -2.82
CA LEU A 61 4.26 10.53 -2.83
C LEU A 61 4.94 9.43 -3.66
N ASP A 62 5.40 9.76 -4.88
CA ASP A 62 6.09 8.80 -5.75
C ASP A 62 7.38 8.28 -5.11
N LYS A 63 8.17 9.16 -4.47
CA LYS A 63 9.35 8.76 -3.70
C LYS A 63 9.01 7.88 -2.51
N SER A 64 7.96 8.22 -1.76
CA SER A 64 7.50 7.42 -0.63
C SER A 64 7.06 6.01 -1.08
N ASN A 65 6.38 5.89 -2.22
CA ASN A 65 5.97 4.60 -2.77
C ASN A 65 7.17 3.76 -3.23
N GLN A 66 8.18 4.39 -3.85
CA GLN A 66 9.45 3.71 -4.21
C GLN A 66 10.16 3.15 -2.99
N GLU A 67 10.30 3.93 -1.91
CA GLU A 67 10.95 3.46 -0.69
C GLU A 67 10.10 2.41 0.04
N PHE A 68 8.77 2.52 0.00
CA PHE A 68 7.88 1.50 0.55
C PHE A 68 8.08 0.15 -0.13
N ILE A 69 8.24 0.10 -1.46
CA ILE A 69 8.53 -1.15 -2.19
C ILE A 69 9.83 -1.78 -1.68
N ARG A 70 10.88 -0.98 -1.46
CA ARG A 70 12.17 -1.47 -0.95
C ARG A 70 12.05 -1.97 0.49
N TYR A 71 11.37 -1.21 1.35
CA TYR A 71 11.09 -1.60 2.73
C TYR A 71 10.31 -2.92 2.78
N ARG A 72 9.23 -3.05 2.02
CA ARG A 72 8.41 -4.26 1.94
C ARG A 72 9.25 -5.46 1.52
N LEU A 73 10.08 -5.31 0.49
CA LEU A 73 10.95 -6.40 0.03
C LEU A 73 11.92 -6.82 1.14
N ALA A 74 12.67 -5.88 1.72
CA ALA A 74 13.65 -6.17 2.77
C ALA A 74 13.01 -6.80 4.01
N GLN A 75 11.89 -6.25 4.47
CA GLN A 75 11.17 -6.73 5.64
C GLN A 75 10.61 -8.15 5.43
N CYS A 76 10.07 -8.43 4.24
CA CYS A 76 9.48 -9.74 3.96
C CYS A 76 10.52 -10.81 3.64
N SER A 77 11.66 -10.45 3.04
CA SER A 77 12.81 -11.35 2.96
C SER A 77 13.37 -11.69 4.35
N PHE A 78 13.37 -10.74 5.29
CA PHE A 78 13.70 -11.05 6.68
C PHE A 78 12.67 -11.99 7.33
N ALA A 79 11.37 -11.77 7.12
CA ALA A 79 10.33 -12.65 7.65
C ALA A 79 10.41 -14.09 7.09
N GLU A 80 10.84 -14.26 5.84
CA GLU A 80 11.10 -15.56 5.22
C GLU A 80 12.24 -16.32 5.94
N SER A 81 13.21 -15.61 6.54
CA SER A 81 14.32 -16.22 7.27
C SER A 81 13.92 -16.82 8.64
N TRP A 82 12.68 -16.61 9.09
CA TRP A 82 12.21 -17.11 10.38
C TRP A 82 11.80 -18.58 10.29
N GLY A 83 12.76 -19.46 10.55
CA GLY A 83 12.54 -20.90 10.71
C GLY A 83 13.06 -21.72 9.55
N ASN A 84 12.53 -22.93 9.44
CA ASN A 84 12.96 -23.96 8.50
C ASN A 84 11.73 -24.71 7.95
N GLY A 85 11.77 -25.09 6.67
CA GLY A 85 10.70 -25.81 5.98
C GLY A 85 9.64 -24.92 5.31
N VAL A 86 8.52 -25.52 4.89
CA VAL A 86 7.43 -24.89 4.11
C VAL A 86 6.84 -23.65 4.79
N GLY A 87 6.73 -23.69 6.12
CA GLY A 87 6.25 -22.55 6.92
C GLY A 87 7.18 -21.32 6.89
N SER A 88 8.42 -21.46 6.41
CA SER A 88 9.35 -20.35 6.21
C SER A 88 9.02 -19.59 4.92
N PHE A 89 8.75 -20.31 3.83
CA PHE A 89 8.45 -19.75 2.52
C PHE A 89 7.08 -19.06 2.48
N THR A 90 6.08 -19.59 3.18
CA THR A 90 4.73 -18.98 3.20
C THR A 90 4.70 -17.62 3.93
N ARG A 91 5.66 -17.35 4.83
CA ARG A 91 5.76 -16.08 5.58
C ARG A 91 5.98 -14.87 4.68
N ILE A 92 6.65 -15.03 3.55
CA ILE A 92 6.88 -13.92 2.63
C ILE A 92 5.54 -13.36 2.10
N TYR A 93 4.60 -14.24 1.75
CA TYR A 93 3.30 -13.85 1.23
C TYR A 93 2.47 -13.12 2.28
N PHE A 94 2.42 -13.65 3.51
CA PHE A 94 1.74 -12.99 4.62
C PHE A 94 2.30 -11.59 4.88
N CYS A 95 3.62 -11.47 4.96
CA CYS A 95 4.27 -10.20 5.18
C CYS A 95 3.93 -9.19 4.06
N MET A 96 4.02 -9.61 2.80
CA MET A 96 3.73 -8.73 1.67
C MET A 96 2.27 -8.26 1.69
N ALA A 97 1.33 -9.17 1.92
CA ALA A 97 -0.10 -8.84 1.95
C ALA A 97 -0.45 -7.91 3.10
N GLU A 98 0.09 -8.17 4.30
CA GLU A 98 -0.12 -7.33 5.49
C GLU A 98 0.42 -5.91 5.28
N LEU A 99 1.68 -5.78 4.83
CA LEU A 99 2.28 -4.47 4.60
C LEU A 99 1.53 -3.67 3.51
N ASN A 100 1.05 -4.34 2.47
CA ASN A 100 0.20 -3.72 1.46
C ASN A 100 -1.11 -3.18 2.05
N LYS A 101 -1.81 -3.97 2.87
CA LYS A 101 -3.06 -3.57 3.53
C LYS A 101 -2.83 -2.39 4.47
N GLN A 102 -1.81 -2.44 5.32
CA GLN A 102 -1.47 -1.35 6.23
C GLN A 102 -1.15 -0.05 5.49
N ARG A 103 -0.35 -0.12 4.42
CA ARG A 103 -0.03 1.06 3.61
C ARG A 103 -1.27 1.60 2.90
N ALA A 104 -2.13 0.72 2.38
CA ALA A 104 -3.39 1.13 1.76
C ALA A 104 -4.29 1.88 2.76
N GLU A 105 -4.43 1.36 3.98
CA GLU A 105 -5.18 2.04 5.06
C GLU A 105 -4.57 3.40 5.39
N GLN A 106 -3.25 3.49 5.51
CA GLN A 106 -2.55 4.75 5.78
C GLN A 106 -2.81 5.80 4.69
N LEU A 107 -2.81 5.40 3.42
CA LEU A 107 -3.05 6.31 2.29
C LEU A 107 -4.52 6.71 2.17
N MET A 108 -5.45 5.77 2.37
CA MET A 108 -6.89 6.04 2.31
C MET A 108 -7.35 7.02 3.39
N HIS A 109 -6.79 6.89 4.59
CA HIS A 109 -7.12 7.73 5.74
C HIS A 109 -6.12 8.87 5.96
N ALA A 110 -5.25 9.15 4.98
CA ALA A 110 -4.35 10.28 5.05
C ALA A 110 -5.16 11.59 5.16
N ASP A 111 -4.74 12.45 6.08
CA ASP A 111 -5.28 13.79 6.28
C ASP A 111 -4.76 14.72 5.16
N ILE A 112 -5.37 14.59 4.00
CA ILE A 112 -5.13 15.44 2.83
C ILE A 112 -6.26 16.49 2.78
N PRO A 113 -5.94 17.80 2.91
CA PRO A 113 -6.93 18.86 2.91
C PRO A 113 -7.80 18.86 1.65
N ASN A 114 -9.08 19.19 1.83
CA ASN A 114 -10.03 19.39 0.74
C ASN A 114 -10.35 20.89 0.60
N TYR A 115 -9.43 21.62 -0.03
CA TYR A 115 -9.51 23.07 -0.15
C TYR A 115 -10.76 23.59 -0.91
N THR A 116 -11.54 22.74 -1.58
CA THR A 116 -12.79 23.17 -2.23
C THR A 116 -13.97 23.24 -1.26
N GLU A 117 -13.96 22.44 -0.19
CA GLU A 117 -14.95 22.48 0.89
C GLU A 117 -14.57 23.48 1.98
N ASP A 118 -13.26 23.61 2.27
CA ASP A 118 -12.72 24.51 3.31
C ASP A 118 -12.80 26.00 2.93
N THR A 119 -13.16 26.33 1.69
CA THR A 119 -13.36 27.71 1.21
C THR A 119 -14.80 28.22 1.27
N LYS A 120 -15.75 27.43 1.79
CA LYS A 120 -17.14 27.85 2.06
C LYS A 120 -17.30 28.38 3.49
#